data_AF-A0A804MLJ6-F1
#
_entry.id   AF-A0A804MLJ6-F1
#
_cell.length_a   1.000
_cell.length_b   1.000
_cell.length_c   1.000
_cell.angle_alpha   90.00
_cell.angle_beta   90.00
_cell.angle_gamma   90.00
#
_symmetry.space_group_name_H-M   'P 1'
#
loop_
_entity.id
_entity.type
_entity.pdbx_description
1 polymer ?
#
loop_
_entity_poly.entity_id
_entity_poly.type
_entity_poly.pdbx_seq_one_letter_code
_entity_poly.pdbx_strand_id
1 'polypeptide(L)'
;MASESAVNRLDVSSLEEFVVEHYTAPRMVLAALGVDHDALISVVEPLLSDLPCVKRPEEPKSVYVGGDYRCQADSPNTHIALAFEVPGGWNQEKTAMVVTVLQVCLTTVEMI
;
A
#
# COMPACT_ATOMS: atom_id res chain seq x y z
N MET A 1 -9.82 -8.38 0.11
CA MET A 1 -10.94 -7.88 -0.71
C MET A 1 -11.98 -7.28 0.23
N ALA A 2 -12.69 -6.24 -0.18
CA ALA A 2 -13.82 -5.75 0.61
C ALA A 2 -14.86 -6.88 0.75
N SER A 3 -15.39 -7.09 1.96
CA SER A 3 -16.44 -8.08 2.18
C SER A 3 -17.72 -7.67 1.46
N GLU A 4 -18.57 -8.62 1.09
CA GLU A 4 -19.86 -8.35 0.45
C GLU A 4 -20.71 -7.36 1.26
N SER A 5 -20.74 -7.54 2.58
CA SER A 5 -21.40 -6.62 3.51
C SER A 5 -20.81 -5.21 3.53
N ALA A 6 -19.51 -5.05 3.26
CA ALA A 6 -18.88 -3.74 3.17
C ALA A 6 -19.24 -3.08 1.84
N VAL A 7 -19.22 -3.83 0.73
CA VAL A 7 -19.61 -3.34 -0.60
C VAL A 7 -21.07 -2.88 -0.60
N ASN A 8 -21.97 -3.65 -0.01
CA ASN A 8 -23.40 -3.31 0.05
C ASN A 8 -23.70 -2.07 0.90
N ARG A 9 -22.74 -1.60 1.72
CA ARG A 9 -22.87 -0.39 2.54
C ARG A 9 -22.21 0.84 1.92
N LEU A 10 -21.45 0.69 0.84
CA LEU A 10 -20.82 1.83 0.18
C LEU A 10 -21.90 2.69 -0.49
N ASP A 11 -21.84 3.98 -0.23
CA ASP A 11 -22.66 5.01 -0.89
C ASP A 11 -21.80 6.21 -1.30
N VAL A 12 -22.40 7.12 -2.06
CA VAL A 12 -21.71 8.32 -2.58
C VAL A 12 -21.17 9.16 -1.43
N SER A 13 -21.97 9.38 -0.38
CA SER A 13 -21.61 10.20 0.77
C SER A 13 -20.37 9.66 1.50
N SER A 14 -20.31 8.35 1.74
CA SER A 14 -19.19 7.68 2.40
C SER A 14 -17.89 7.81 1.59
N LEU A 15 -18.00 7.77 0.26
CA LEU A 15 -16.86 7.94 -0.64
C LEU A 15 -16.40 9.41 -0.69
N GLU A 16 -17.32 10.36 -0.76
CA GLU A 16 -17.01 11.79 -0.72
C GLU A 16 -16.31 12.17 0.58
N GLU A 17 -16.82 11.69 1.72
CA GLU A 17 -16.20 11.90 3.03
C GLU A 17 -14.79 11.30 3.07
N PHE A 18 -14.62 10.06 2.58
CA PHE A 18 -13.30 9.41 2.54
C PHE A 18 -12.30 10.21 1.69
N VAL A 19 -12.71 10.70 0.51
CA VAL A 19 -11.86 11.50 -0.37
C VAL A 19 -11.46 12.81 0.30
N VAL A 20 -12.42 13.56 0.86
CA VAL A 20 -12.14 14.84 1.54
C VAL A 20 -11.19 14.64 2.72
N GLU A 21 -11.38 13.57 3.49
CA GLU A 21 -10.54 13.28 4.64
C GLU A 21 -9.14 12.80 4.25
N HIS A 22 -8.99 11.99 3.20
CA HIS A 22 -7.75 11.27 2.91
C HIS A 22 -6.89 11.87 1.78
N TYR A 23 -7.50 12.58 0.83
CA TYR A 23 -6.80 13.09 -0.37
C TYR A 23 -6.31 14.52 -0.12
N THR A 24 -5.34 14.64 0.79
CA THR A 24 -4.79 15.94 1.23
C THR A 24 -3.40 16.18 0.65
N ALA A 25 -3.03 17.46 0.48
CA ALA A 25 -1.78 17.84 -0.19
C ALA A 25 -0.52 17.15 0.37
N PRO A 26 -0.31 17.03 1.71
CA PRO A 26 0.88 16.37 2.26
C PRO A 26 0.94 14.84 2.06
N ARG A 27 -0.09 14.24 1.47
CA ARG A 27 -0.18 12.81 1.16
C ARG A 27 -0.24 12.52 -0.35
N MET A 28 -0.09 13.56 -1.19
CA MET A 28 -0.08 13.42 -2.64
C MET A 28 1.34 13.60 -3.18
N VAL A 29 1.73 12.74 -4.12
CA VAL A 29 3.00 12.83 -4.84
C VAL A 29 2.68 12.71 -6.33
N LEU A 30 3.09 13.71 -7.10
CA LEU A 30 3.09 13.63 -8.56
C LEU A 30 4.49 13.21 -9.03
N ALA A 31 4.58 12.08 -9.71
CA ALA A 31 5.82 11.60 -10.31
C ALA A 31 5.70 11.62 -11.85
N ALA A 32 6.74 12.13 -12.52
CA ALA A 32 6.84 12.14 -13.98
C ALA A 32 8.23 11.66 -14.40
N LEU A 33 8.32 11.07 -15.60
CA LEU A 33 9.58 10.59 -16.18
C LEU A 33 9.73 11.16 -17.59
N GLY A 34 10.91 11.67 -17.92
CA GLY A 34 11.22 12.20 -19.25
C GLY A 34 10.54 13.54 -19.57
N VAL A 35 10.12 14.29 -18.54
CA VAL A 35 9.49 15.61 -18.65
C VAL A 35 10.39 16.64 -18.00
N ASP A 36 10.51 17.82 -18.62
CA ASP A 36 11.19 18.96 -18.03
C ASP A 36 10.48 19.42 -16.74
N HIS A 37 11.25 19.71 -15.70
CA HIS A 37 10.69 20.01 -14.38
C HIS A 37 9.90 21.32 -14.38
N ASP A 38 10.43 22.37 -15.00
CA ASP A 38 9.77 23.68 -15.03
C ASP A 38 8.50 23.62 -15.88
N ALA A 39 8.55 22.91 -17.01
CA ALA A 39 7.37 22.62 -17.82
C ALA A 39 6.30 21.87 -17.01
N LEU A 40 6.68 20.86 -16.22
CA LEU A 40 5.76 20.12 -15.35
C LEU A 40 5.11 21.03 -14.31
N ILE A 41 5.92 21.80 -13.57
CA ILE A 41 5.41 22.70 -12.52
C ILE A 41 4.45 23.74 -13.10
N SER A 42 4.75 24.29 -14.28
CA SER A 42 3.88 25.30 -14.94
C SER A 42 2.45 24.82 -15.20
N VAL A 43 2.27 23.50 -15.37
CA VAL A 43 0.95 22.87 -15.58
C VAL A 43 0.34 22.44 -14.25
N VAL A 44 1.15 21.91 -13.33
CA VAL A 44 0.68 21.24 -12.12
C VAL A 44 0.33 22.20 -11.01
N GLU A 45 1.11 23.27 -10.82
CA GLU A 45 0.90 24.22 -9.74
C GLU A 45 -0.52 24.83 -9.79
N PRO A 46 -1.04 25.33 -10.93
CA PRO A 46 -2.40 25.84 -10.99
C PRO A 46 -3.49 24.81 -10.69
N LEU A 47 -3.22 23.52 -10.91
CA LEU A 47 -4.19 22.43 -10.75
C LEU A 47 -4.24 21.84 -9.34
N LEU A 48 -3.17 21.98 -8.57
CA LEU A 48 -3.03 21.36 -7.25
C LEU A 48 -2.84 22.37 -6.11
N SER A 49 -2.69 23.66 -6.43
CA SER A 49 -2.44 24.74 -5.45
C SER A 49 -3.58 24.95 -4.45
N ASP A 50 -4.80 24.54 -4.79
CA ASP A 50 -6.00 24.66 -3.96
C ASP A 50 -6.26 23.44 -3.06
N LEU A 51 -5.41 22.41 -3.14
CA LEU A 51 -5.55 21.22 -2.30
C LEU A 51 -5.41 21.55 -0.81
N PRO A 52 -6.23 20.93 0.06
CA PRO A 52 -6.21 21.21 1.48
C PRO A 52 -4.90 20.74 2.13
N CYS A 53 -4.17 21.68 2.72
CA CYS A 53 -2.95 21.43 3.48
C CYS A 53 -3.29 21.11 4.94
N VAL A 54 -3.73 19.87 5.18
CA VAL A 54 -4.13 19.38 6.51
C VAL A 54 -2.95 18.65 7.17
N LYS A 55 -2.80 18.80 8.50
CA LYS A 55 -1.82 18.03 9.27
C LYS A 55 -2.03 16.53 9.02
N ARG A 56 -0.94 15.83 8.70
CA ARG A 56 -0.97 14.38 8.48
C ARG A 56 -1.46 13.66 9.75
N PRO A 57 -2.49 12.80 9.66
CA PRO A 57 -2.91 11.98 10.79
C PRO A 57 -1.82 10.98 11.17
N GLU A 58 -1.80 10.54 12.43
CA GLU A 58 -0.88 9.48 12.87
C GLU A 58 -1.21 8.17 12.16
N GLU A 59 -0.16 7.43 11.77
CA GLU A 59 -0.33 6.12 11.15
C GLU A 59 -0.87 5.12 12.19
N PRO A 60 -1.91 4.33 11.84
CA PRO A 60 -2.44 3.33 12.75
C PRO A 60 -1.39 2.25 13.02
N LYS A 61 -1.21 1.89 14.30
CA LYS A 61 -0.27 0.85 14.72
C LYS A 61 -0.89 -0.54 14.52
N SER A 62 -0.12 -1.46 13.96
CA SER A 62 -0.44 -2.88 13.89
C SER A 62 0.59 -3.70 14.69
N VAL A 63 0.18 -4.85 15.21
CA VAL A 63 1.03 -5.77 15.96
C VAL A 63 0.85 -7.16 15.37
N TYR A 64 1.96 -7.82 15.03
CA TYR A 64 1.93 -9.21 14.61
C TYR A 64 1.57 -10.11 15.79
N VAL A 65 0.57 -10.97 15.58
CA VAL A 65 0.09 -11.93 16.59
C VAL A 65 0.16 -13.38 16.11
N GLY A 66 0.61 -13.61 14.88
CA GLY A 66 0.50 -14.91 14.20
C GLY A 66 -0.96 -15.31 13.92
N GLY A 67 -1.17 -16.58 13.60
CA GLY A 67 -2.50 -17.15 13.37
C GLY A 67 -2.49 -18.22 12.28
N ASP A 68 -3.59 -18.97 12.19
CA ASP A 68 -3.86 -19.86 11.06
C ASP A 68 -5.19 -19.51 10.41
N TYR A 69 -5.26 -19.66 9.10
CA TYR A 69 -6.48 -19.49 8.33
C TYR A 69 -6.62 -20.64 7.34
N ARG A 70 -7.79 -21.27 7.33
CA ARG A 70 -8.10 -22.41 6.47
C ARG A 70 -9.43 -22.16 5.79
N CYS A 71 -9.45 -22.32 4.47
CA CYS A 71 -10.65 -22.18 3.66
C CYS A 71 -10.77 -23.41 2.77
N GLN A 72 -11.89 -24.12 2.87
CA GLN A 72 -12.21 -25.21 1.97
C GLN A 72 -12.74 -24.64 0.66
N ALA A 73 -12.20 -25.11 -0.46
CA ALA A 73 -12.63 -24.74 -1.80
C ALA A 73 -12.85 -26.00 -2.64
N ASP A 74 -13.76 -25.92 -3.61
CA ASP A 74 -13.94 -26.96 -4.63
C ASP A 74 -12.83 -26.83 -5.69
N SER A 75 -11.63 -27.26 -5.30
CA SER A 75 -10.42 -27.18 -6.11
C SER A 75 -9.71 -28.53 -6.08
N PRO A 76 -9.14 -28.99 -7.21
CA PRO A 76 -8.31 -30.20 -7.22
C PRO A 76 -6.99 -30.02 -6.46
N ASN A 77 -6.57 -28.77 -6.23
CA ASN A 77 -5.29 -28.43 -5.62
C ASN A 77 -5.47 -27.80 -4.23
N THR A 78 -4.51 -28.09 -3.34
CA THR A 78 -4.36 -27.41 -2.06
C THR A 78 -3.24 -26.38 -2.16
N HIS A 79 -3.53 -25.13 -1.77
CA HIS A 79 -2.55 -24.06 -1.70
C HIS A 79 -2.20 -23.79 -0.23
N ILE A 80 -0.91 -23.68 0.07
CA ILE A 80 -0.40 -23.39 1.41
C ILE A 80 0.58 -22.21 1.29
N ALA A 81 0.48 -21.26 2.23
CA ALA A 81 1.42 -20.17 2.38
C ALA A 81 1.86 -20.06 3.84
N LEU A 82 3.15 -19.89 4.07
CA LEU A 82 3.75 -19.64 5.38
C LEU A 82 4.41 -18.27 5.36
N ALA A 83 4.19 -17.48 6.41
CA ALA A 83 4.74 -16.13 6.52
C ALA A 83 5.27 -15.87 7.94
N PHE A 84 6.34 -15.09 8.02
CA PHE A 84 7.01 -14.71 9.26
C PHE A 84 7.14 -13.19 9.33
N GLU A 85 7.16 -12.65 10.55
CA GLU A 85 7.43 -11.23 10.77
C GLU A 85 8.92 -10.93 10.69
N VAL A 86 9.26 -9.82 10.02
CA VAL A 86 10.55 -9.16 10.14
C VAL A 86 10.30 -7.71 10.56
N PRO A 87 10.65 -7.32 11.81
CA PRO A 87 10.40 -5.96 12.29
C PRO A 87 11.28 -4.94 11.57
N GLY A 88 10.80 -3.69 11.51
CA GLY A 88 11.56 -2.54 10.98
C GLY A 88 11.01 -1.94 9.69
N GLY A 89 10.37 -2.76 8.85
CA GLY A 89 9.76 -2.30 7.59
C GLY A 89 10.73 -1.54 6.67
N TRP A 90 10.17 -0.67 5.82
CA TRP A 90 10.94 0.11 4.85
C TRP A 90 11.88 1.15 5.47
N ASN A 91 11.60 1.61 6.69
CA ASN A 91 12.42 2.60 7.41
C ASN A 91 13.72 1.99 7.97
N GLN A 92 13.85 0.66 8.01
CA GLN A 92 15.09 -0.04 8.32
C GLN A 92 15.71 -0.62 7.04
N GLU A 93 16.31 0.26 6.23
CA GLU A 93 16.83 -0.06 4.90
C GLU A 93 17.70 -1.32 4.86
N LYS A 94 18.64 -1.46 5.82
CA LYS A 94 19.51 -2.65 5.90
C LYS A 94 18.70 -3.94 6.06
N THR A 95 17.71 -3.94 6.94
CA THR A 95 16.84 -5.09 7.18
C THR A 95 16.00 -5.39 5.93
N ALA A 96 15.41 -4.36 5.31
CA ALA A 96 14.62 -4.50 4.09
C ALA A 96 15.45 -5.07 2.92
N MET A 97 16.70 -4.63 2.76
CA MET A 97 17.63 -5.16 1.77
C MET A 97 18.00 -6.62 2.05
N VAL A 98 18.30 -6.97 3.30
CA VAL A 98 18.60 -8.37 3.68
C VAL A 98 17.42 -9.29 3.37
N VAL A 99 16.19 -8.88 3.69
CA VAL A 99 14.98 -9.64 3.36
C VAL A 99 14.79 -9.77 1.86
N THR A 100 15.09 -8.72 1.09
CA THR A 100 15.00 -8.77 -0.37
C THR A 100 16.02 -9.75 -0.96
N VAL A 101 17.27 -9.73 -0.48
CA VAL A 101 18.30 -10.70 -0.89
C VAL A 101 17.89 -12.12 -0.50
N LEU A 102 17.40 -12.33 0.73
CA LEU A 102 16.90 -13.62 1.19
C LEU A 102 15.76 -14.12 0.29
N GLN A 103 14.80 -13.26 -0.05
CA GLN A 103 13.69 -13.59 -0.93
C GLN A 103 14.19 -14.02 -2.31
N VAL A 104 15.12 -13.26 -2.90
CA VAL A 104 15.71 -13.59 -4.21
C VAL A 104 16.45 -14.93 -4.13
N CYS A 105 17.25 -15.15 -3.09
CA CYS A 105 17.94 -16.41 -2.89
C CYS A 105 16.96 -17.59 -2.80
N LEU A 106 15.88 -17.47 -2.04
CA LEU A 106 14.88 -18.53 -1.87
C LEU A 106 14.11 -18.83 -3.16
N THR A 107 13.76 -17.81 -3.95
CA THR A 107 13.02 -18.02 -5.20
C THR A 107 13.90 -18.52 -6.34
N THR A 108 15.19 -18.19 -6.35
CA THR A 108 16.10 -18.66 -7.40
C THR A 108 16.59 -20.10 -7.22
N VAL A 109 16.42 -20.71 -6.03
CA VAL A 109 16.80 -22.13 -5.83
C VAL A 109 15.89 -23.10 -6.60
N GLU A 110 14.71 -22.69 -7.09
CA GLU A 110 13.88 -23.56 -7.94
C GLU A 110 14.32 -23.63 -9.42
N MET A 111 15.35 -22.89 -9.85
CA MET A 111 15.86 -22.91 -11.22
C MET A 111 17.22 -23.61 -11.42
N ILE A 112 17.70 -24.39 -10.46
CA ILE A 112 18.92 -25.22 -10.58
C ILE A 112 18.62 -26.64 -10.14
#